data_AF-A0A7X8UF23-F1
#
_entry.id   AF-A0A7X8UF23-F1
#
_cell.length_a   1.000
_cell.length_b   1.000
_cell.length_c   1.000
_cell.angle_alpha   90.00
_cell.angle_beta   90.00
_cell.angle_gamma   90.00
#
_symmetry.space_group_name_H-M   'P 1'
#
loop_
_entity.id
_entity.type
_entity.pdbx_description
1 polymer ?
#
loop_
_entity_poly.entity_id
_entity_poly.type
_entity_poly.pdbx_seq_one_letter_code
_entity_poly.pdbx_strand_id
1 'polypeptide(L)' 'MIDHADNSRLIIDQLTPRELRRACEAITRLIHLAGKRQDCDLMAMATEKLRLLQRSMKAE' A
#
# COMPACT_ATOMS: atom_id res chain seq x y z
N MET A 1 16.28 -11.28 -13.55
CA MET A 1 15.74 -11.00 -12.21
C MET A 1 14.66 -9.96 -12.42
N ILE A 2 13.38 -10.33 -12.37
CA ILE A 2 12.28 -9.40 -12.65
C ILE A 2 12.15 -8.50 -11.42
N ASP A 3 12.36 -7.20 -11.63
CA ASP A 3 12.33 -6.19 -10.58
C ASP A 3 10.88 -5.96 -10.16
N HIS A 4 10.40 -6.76 -9.20
CA HIS A 4 9.02 -6.67 -8.70
C HIS A 4 8.70 -5.32 -8.01
N ALA A 5 9.73 -4.52 -7.69
CA ALA A 5 9.56 -3.18 -7.16
C ALA A 5 8.99 -2.20 -8.22
N ASP A 6 9.36 -2.37 -9.50
CA ASP A 6 8.95 -1.49 -10.59
C ASP A 6 7.47 -1.67 -10.98
N ASN A 7 7.00 -2.93 -10.98
CA ASN A 7 5.61 -3.25 -11.29
C ASN A 7 4.61 -2.69 -10.27
N SER A 8 5.01 -2.56 -9.00
CA SER A 8 4.10 -2.03 -7.98
C SER A 8 3.71 -0.58 -8.29
N ARG A 9 4.65 0.21 -8.84
CA ARG A 9 4.40 1.61 -9.18
C ARG A 9 3.56 1.74 -10.44
N LEU A 10 3.87 0.94 -11.48
CA LEU A 10 3.07 0.84 -12.70
C LEU A 10 1.61 0.45 -12.45
N ILE A 11 1.37 -0.47 -11.52
CA ILE A 11 0.01 -0.87 -11.13
C ILE A 11 -0.69 0.27 -10.39
N ILE A 12 0.02 1.00 -9.52
CA ILE A 12 -0.55 2.11 -8.76
C ILE A 12 -0.90 3.29 -9.67
N ASP A 13 -0.07 3.60 -10.66
CA ASP A 13 -0.30 4.70 -11.61
C ASP A 13 -1.48 4.42 -12.56
N GLN A 14 -1.96 3.17 -12.65
CA GLN A 14 -3.14 2.80 -13.44
C GLN A 14 -4.45 2.84 -12.61
N LEU A 15 -4.38 3.04 -11.30
CA LEU A 15 -5.56 3.10 -10.45
C LEU A 15 -6.23 4.46 -10.55
N THR A 16 -7.57 4.47 -10.60
CA THR A 16 -8.30 5.73 -10.42
C THR A 16 -8.13 6.26 -8.99
N PRO A 17 -8.31 7.58 -8.75
CA PRO A 17 -8.18 8.16 -7.41
C PRO A 17 -9.09 7.51 -6.37
N ARG A 18 -10.26 7.04 -6.81
CA ARG A 18 -11.23 6.33 -5.98
C ARG A 18 -10.74 4.93 -5.58
N GLU A 19 -10.07 4.23 -6.49
CA GLU A 19 -9.48 2.91 -6.22
C GLU A 19 -8.24 3.02 -5.36
N LEU A 20 -7.38 4.03 -5.60
CA LEU A 20 -6.25 4.39 -4.75
C LEU A 20 -6.70 4.65 -3.30
N ARG A 21 -7.77 5.41 -3.11
CA ARG A 21 -8.34 5.68 -1.78
C ARG A 21 -8.85 4.41 -1.11
N ARG A 22 -9.53 3.52 -1.84
CA ARG A 22 -9.97 2.21 -1.31
C ARG A 22 -8.78 1.32 -0.95
N ALA A 23 -7.71 1.32 -1.74
CA ALA A 23 -6.50 0.54 -1.44
C ALA A 23 -5.83 1.04 -0.15
N CYS A 24 -5.72 2.35 0.03
CA CYS A 24 -5.24 2.96 1.27
C CYS A 24 -6.08 2.54 2.49
N GLU A 25 -7.40 2.57 2.38
CA GLU A 25 -8.31 2.13 3.46
C GLU A 25 -8.14 0.64 3.78
N ALA A 26 -8.02 -0.22 2.76
CA ALA A 26 -7.84 -1.65 2.94
C ALA A 26 -6.52 -1.97 3.66
N ILE A 27 -5.41 -1.34 3.24
CA ILE A 27 -4.11 -1.54 3.89
C ILE A 27 -4.10 -0.98 5.30
N THR A 28 -4.77 0.14 5.57
CA THR A 28 -4.92 0.69 6.93
C THR A 28 -5.62 -0.30 7.86
N ARG A 29 -6.69 -0.96 7.39
CA ARG A 29 -7.37 -2.02 8.15
C ARG A 29 -6.47 -3.23 8.38
N LEU A 30 -5.64 -3.58 7.40
CA LEU A 30 -4.69 -4.68 7.51
C LEU A 30 -3.58 -4.39 8.53
N ILE A 31 -3.05 -3.15 8.56
CA ILE A 31 -2.11 -2.69 9.60
C ILE A 31 -2.74 -2.82 10.99
N HIS A 32 -4.00 -2.38 11.15
CA HIS A 32 -4.69 -2.49 12.44
C HIS A 32 -4.90 -3.94 12.89
N LEU A 33 -5.25 -4.83 11.95
CA LEU A 33 -5.39 -6.26 12.24
C LEU A 33 -4.05 -6.92 12.58
N ALA A 34 -2.99 -6.61 11.83
CA ALA A 34 -1.64 -7.09 12.09
C ALA A 34 -1.15 -6.64 13.48
N GLY A 35 -1.38 -5.37 13.84
CA GLY A 35 -1.08 -4.84 15.17
C GLY A 35 -1.81 -5.57 16.30
N LYS A 36 -3.09 -5.92 16.11
CA LYS A 36 -3.83 -6.77 17.08
C LYS A 36 -3.23 -8.16 17.26
N ARG A 37 -2.64 -8.70 16.19
CA ARG A 37 -1.98 -10.01 16.20
C ARG A 37 -0.51 -9.95 16.61
N GLN A 38 0.02 -8.75 16.89
CA GLN A 38 1.44 -8.50 17.14
C GLN A 38 2.34 -9.01 15.99
N ASP A 39 1.80 -9.02 14.77
CA ASP A 39 2.52 -9.43 13.58
C ASP A 39 3.29 -8.21 13.04
N CYS A 40 4.48 -8.00 13.59
CA CYS A 40 5.32 -6.84 13.30
C CYS A 40 5.81 -6.82 11.84
N ASP A 41 6.08 -7.99 11.26
CA ASP A 41 6.56 -8.10 9.88
C ASP A 41 5.46 -7.72 8.88
N LEU A 42 4.25 -8.24 9.09
CA LEU A 42 3.09 -7.86 8.28
C LEU A 42 2.75 -6.38 8.44
N MET A 43 2.82 -5.85 9.66
CA MET A 43 2.57 -4.44 9.94
C MET A 43 3.59 -3.53 9.22
N ALA A 44 4.88 -3.87 9.28
CA ALA A 44 5.94 -3.10 8.61
C ALA A 44 5.76 -3.10 7.09
N MET A 45 5.52 -4.28 6.51
CA MET A 45 5.29 -4.41 5.06
C MET A 45 4.06 -3.62 4.59
N ALA A 46 2.95 -3.73 5.32
CA ALA A 46 1.72 -3.02 5.00
C ALA A 46 1.90 -1.50 5.13
N THR A 47 2.67 -1.05 6.13
CA THR A 47 3.01 0.37 6.31
C THR A 47 3.82 0.92 5.14
N GLU A 48 4.81 0.18 4.63
CA GLU A 48 5.56 0.59 3.44
C GLU A 48 4.67 0.66 2.20
N LYS A 49 3.77 -0.31 2.00
CA LYS A 49 2.80 -0.27 0.89
C LYS A 49 1.84 0.91 1.00
N LEU A 50 1.38 1.26 2.20
CA LEU A 50 0.55 2.43 2.43
C LEU A 50 1.28 3.72 2.04
N ARG A 51 2.56 3.84 2.42
CA ARG A 51 3.40 5.00 2.06
C ARG A 51 3.55 5.14 0.54
N LEU A 52 3.75 4.03 -0.17
CA LEU A 52 3.85 4.05 -1.64
C LEU A 52 2.56 4.58 -2.29
N LEU A 53 1.40 4.06 -1.87
CA LEU A 53 0.10 4.54 -2.37
C LEU A 53 -0.14 6.01 -2.06
N GLN A 54 0.17 6.45 -0.83
CA GLN A 54 0.01 7.85 -0.44
C GLN A 54 0.93 8.80 -1.20
N ARG A 55 2.13 8.35 -1.61
CA ARG A 55 3.01 9.14 -2.47
C ARG A 55 2.41 9.33 -3.86
N SER A 56 1.82 8.29 -4.45
CA SER A 56 1.14 8.41 -5.73
C SER A 56 -0.09 9.32 -5.66
N MET A 57 -0.86 9.30 -4.56
CA MET A 57 -1.97 10.24 -4.37
C MET A 57 -1.55 11.71 -4.27
N LYS A 58 -0.30 12.01 -3.89
CA LYS A 58 0.22 13.38 -3.79
C LYS A 58 0.85 13.88 -5.08
N ALA A 59 1.04 13.00 -6.06
CA ALA A 59 1.63 13.30 -7.36
C ALA A 59 0.58 13.66 -8.42
N GLU A 60 -0.71 13.48 -8.12
CA GLU A 60 -1.86 13.87 -8.95
C GLU A 60 -2.41 15.25 -8.57
#